data_AF-A0A920PEL8-F1
#
_entry.id   AF-A0A920PEL8-F1
#
_cell.length_a   1.000
_cell.length_b   1.000
_cell.length_c   1.000
_cell.angle_alpha   90.00
_cell.angle_beta   90.00
_cell.angle_gamma   90.00
#
_symmetry.space_group_name_H-M   'P 1'
#
loop_
_entity.id
_entity.type
_entity.pdbx_description
1 polymer ?
#
loop_
_entity_poly.entity_id
_entity_poly.type
_entity_poly.pdbx_seq_one_letter_code
_entity_poly.pdbx_strand_id
1 'polypeptide(L)'
;MPSMKSPTKYGSQELLEGWIMFVSVVILFSVSYWLVSNIDNKKWQQYINKKMHGALSQGNTFALSAVAFISVYREGFETVLFYKALFLYPGKTTGGILPGFLTGCVMLAGIFYLVNYLGMRVPFKWFFGFTSVLLYYMAFIFLGRGIHELQMGEQFSMTAANFLPNISWLGMYPTWETFIGQAILFAAFIFALVYTFIIKAKKEVKKGESNW
;
A
#
# COMPACT_ATOMS: atom_id res chain seq x y z
N MET A 1 48.11 -10.18 7.07
CA MET A 1 48.00 -8.78 7.54
C MET A 1 46.55 -8.33 7.38
N PRO A 2 45.82 -8.08 8.47
CA PRO A 2 44.43 -7.61 8.45
C PRO A 2 44.37 -6.07 8.51
N SER A 3 43.70 -5.44 7.54
CA SER A 3 43.25 -4.01 7.52
C SER A 3 42.62 -3.80 6.13
N MET A 4 41.39 -3.36 5.87
CA MET A 4 40.40 -2.52 6.57
C MET A 4 39.00 -2.94 6.06
N LYS A 5 38.09 -3.30 6.96
CA LYS A 5 36.64 -3.23 6.70
C LYS A 5 36.29 -1.74 6.61
N SER A 6 35.68 -1.28 5.51
CA SER A 6 35.18 0.09 5.37
C SER A 6 33.96 0.29 6.29
N PRO A 7 34.03 1.08 7.39
CA PRO A 7 33.02 1.05 8.45
C PRO A 7 31.79 1.95 8.24
N THR A 8 31.50 2.51 7.06
CA THR A 8 30.55 3.65 6.98
C THR A 8 29.46 3.58 5.91
N LYS A 9 29.60 2.78 4.84
CA LYS A 9 28.60 2.79 3.75
C LYS A 9 27.39 1.89 3.96
N TYR A 10 27.56 0.73 4.60
CA TYR A 10 26.48 -0.27 4.70
C TYR A 10 25.40 0.15 5.71
N GLY A 11 25.78 0.58 6.92
CA GLY A 11 24.81 1.02 7.92
C GLY A 11 23.98 2.23 7.50
N SER A 12 24.57 3.20 6.77
CA SER A 12 23.84 4.39 6.33
C SER A 12 22.73 4.08 5.30
N GLN A 13 22.94 3.07 4.46
CA GLN A 13 21.97 2.65 3.45
C GLN A 13 20.81 1.89 4.11
N GLU A 14 21.11 0.95 5.00
CA GLU A 14 20.12 0.17 5.77
C GLU A 14 19.27 1.08 6.66
N LEU A 15 19.90 2.07 7.33
CA LEU A 15 19.18 3.08 8.12
C LEU A 15 18.25 3.93 7.26
N LEU A 16 18.72 4.42 6.10
CA LEU A 16 17.92 5.22 5.19
C LEU A 16 16.74 4.40 4.65
N GLU A 17 16.97 3.15 4.27
CA GLU A 17 15.95 2.23 3.79
C GLU A 17 14.90 1.95 4.87
N GLY A 18 15.32 1.68 6.10
CA GLY A 18 14.43 1.51 7.26
C GLY A 18 13.55 2.73 7.52
N TRP A 19 14.11 3.94 7.47
CA TRP A 19 13.33 5.18 7.64
C TRP A 19 12.32 5.41 6.51
N ILE A 20 12.72 5.16 5.25
CA ILE A 20 11.81 5.27 4.10
C ILE A 20 10.65 4.25 4.24
N MET A 21 10.95 3.02 4.65
CA MET A 21 9.92 2.02 4.93
C MET A 21 8.97 2.46 6.05
N PHE A 22 9.49 3.03 7.13
CA PHE A 22 8.65 3.51 8.24
C PHE A 22 7.72 4.65 7.81
N VAL A 23 8.23 5.63 7.05
CA VAL A 23 7.41 6.70 6.46
C VAL A 23 6.34 6.11 5.54
N SER A 24 6.70 5.11 4.74
CA SER A 24 5.77 4.42 3.84
C SER A 24 4.65 3.71 4.61
N VAL A 25 4.94 3.10 5.77
CA VAL A 25 3.91 2.48 6.63
C VAL A 25 2.86 3.51 7.06
N VAL A 26 3.29 4.69 7.51
CA VAL A 26 2.38 5.76 7.94
C VAL A 26 1.47 6.21 6.79
N ILE A 27 2.05 6.40 5.61
CA ILE A 27 1.31 6.81 4.41
C ILE A 27 0.32 5.72 3.99
N LEU A 28 0.78 4.47 3.83
CA LEU A 28 -0.04 3.35 3.39
C LEU A 28 -1.19 3.07 4.36
N PHE A 29 -0.92 3.10 5.67
CA PHE A 29 -1.96 2.93 6.69
C PHE A 29 -2.99 4.06 6.62
N SER A 30 -2.54 5.31 6.49
CA SER A 30 -3.42 6.48 6.37
C SER A 30 -4.32 6.40 5.12
N VAL A 31 -3.75 6.05 3.97
CA VAL A 31 -4.50 5.90 2.71
C VAL A 31 -5.45 4.71 2.78
N SER A 32 -5.01 3.57 3.32
CA SER A 32 -5.87 2.41 3.54
C SER A 32 -7.08 2.77 4.40
N TYR A 33 -6.85 3.40 5.55
CA TYR A 33 -7.91 3.85 6.45
C TYR A 33 -8.86 4.86 5.78
N TRP A 34 -8.31 5.84 5.06
CA TRP A 34 -9.10 6.81 4.31
C TRP A 34 -10.01 6.10 3.31
N LEU A 35 -9.50 5.10 2.60
CA LEU A 35 -10.25 4.34 1.61
C LEU A 35 -11.42 3.59 2.24
N VAL A 36 -11.20 2.91 3.38
CA VAL A 36 -12.26 2.26 4.16
C VAL A 36 -13.31 3.27 4.62
N SER A 37 -12.89 4.41 5.17
CA SER A 37 -13.79 5.44 5.70
C SER A 37 -14.70 6.08 4.65
N ASN A 38 -14.33 5.97 3.37
CA ASN A 38 -15.09 6.50 2.24
C ASN A 38 -16.03 5.47 1.57
N ILE A 39 -16.02 4.19 1.96
CA ILE A 39 -16.88 3.12 1.39
C ILE A 39 -18.38 3.40 1.56
N ASP A 40 -18.80 4.02 2.67
CA ASP A 40 -20.22 4.18 3.02
C ASP A 40 -20.80 5.58 2.83
N ASN A 41 -20.02 6.55 2.36
CA ASN A 41 -20.52 7.91 2.13
C ASN A 41 -21.44 7.94 0.88
N LYS A 42 -22.73 7.61 1.03
CA LYS A 42 -23.78 7.84 0.01
C LYS A 42 -23.79 9.30 -0.49
N LYS A 43 -23.37 10.24 0.36
CA LYS A 43 -23.16 11.67 0.04
C LYS A 43 -21.96 11.91 -0.90
N TRP A 44 -20.93 11.07 -0.86
CA TRP A 44 -19.77 11.15 -1.77
C TRP A 44 -20.11 10.69 -3.18
N GLN A 45 -20.93 9.64 -3.33
CA GLN A 45 -21.44 9.24 -4.65
C GLN A 45 -22.30 10.34 -5.29
N GLN A 46 -23.14 11.02 -4.50
CA GLN A 46 -23.89 12.18 -4.97
C GLN A 46 -22.97 13.38 -5.28
N TYR A 47 -21.93 13.61 -4.49
CA TYR A 47 -20.94 14.67 -4.73
C TYR A 47 -20.06 14.43 -5.96
N ILE A 48 -19.62 13.20 -6.21
CA ILE A 48 -18.87 12.79 -7.40
C ILE A 48 -19.75 12.93 -8.65
N ASN A 49 -21.01 12.47 -8.61
CA ASN A 49 -21.93 12.67 -9.73
C ASN A 49 -22.16 14.17 -10.01
N LYS A 50 -22.30 14.99 -8.96
CA LYS A 50 -22.48 16.44 -9.10
C LYS A 50 -21.20 17.15 -9.58
N LYS A 51 -20.02 16.70 -9.14
CA LYS A 51 -18.71 17.22 -9.60
C LYS A 51 -18.32 16.73 -10.97
N MET A 52 -18.70 15.51 -11.38
CA MET A 52 -18.50 15.04 -12.76
C MET A 52 -19.34 15.86 -13.73
N HIS A 53 -20.61 16.12 -13.41
CA HIS A 53 -21.46 16.98 -14.24
C HIS A 53 -21.08 18.47 -14.13
N GLY A 54 -20.63 18.95 -12.98
CA GLY A 54 -20.24 20.35 -12.76
C GLY A 54 -18.84 20.72 -13.26
N ALA A 55 -17.85 19.81 -13.17
CA ALA A 55 -16.48 20.06 -13.65
C ALA A 55 -16.38 20.09 -15.18
N LEU A 56 -17.32 19.47 -15.88
CA LEU A 56 -17.50 19.65 -17.33
C LEU A 56 -17.97 21.08 -17.67
N SER A 57 -18.66 21.76 -16.76
CA SER A 57 -19.19 23.12 -16.96
C SER A 57 -18.28 24.21 -16.38
N GLN A 58 -17.26 23.86 -15.58
CA GLN A 58 -16.33 24.77 -14.88
C GLN A 58 -14.87 24.32 -15.02
N GLY A 59 -14.41 24.10 -16.26
CA GLY A 59 -13.07 24.49 -16.70
C GLY A 59 -11.79 23.97 -16.01
N ASN A 60 -11.81 22.90 -15.20
CA ASN A 60 -10.56 22.35 -14.63
C ASN A 60 -10.15 21.00 -15.24
N THR A 61 -10.23 20.91 -16.58
CA THR A 61 -9.68 19.80 -17.36
C THR A 61 -8.18 19.62 -17.11
N PHE A 62 -7.45 20.71 -16.81
CA PHE A 62 -6.03 20.66 -16.47
C PHE A 62 -5.75 19.86 -15.21
N ALA A 63 -6.47 20.07 -14.10
CA ALA A 63 -6.26 19.27 -12.89
C ALA A 63 -6.62 17.79 -13.10
N LEU A 64 -7.67 17.49 -13.87
CA LEU A 64 -8.03 16.12 -14.18
C LEU A 64 -6.94 15.43 -15.02
N SER A 65 -6.42 16.12 -16.03
CA SER A 65 -5.29 15.65 -16.85
C SER A 65 -4.01 15.48 -16.03
N ALA A 66 -3.72 16.40 -15.10
CA ALA A 66 -2.55 16.31 -14.23
C ALA A 66 -2.63 15.11 -13.28
N VAL A 67 -3.80 14.86 -12.69
CA VAL A 67 -4.02 13.68 -11.82
C VAL A 67 -3.87 12.38 -12.61
N ALA A 68 -4.43 12.31 -13.82
CA ALA A 68 -4.26 11.16 -14.70
C ALA A 68 -2.78 10.95 -15.09
N PHE A 69 -2.08 12.02 -15.47
CA PHE A 69 -0.66 11.98 -15.83
C PHE A 69 0.22 11.52 -14.68
N ILE A 70 0.06 12.08 -13.48
CA ILE A 70 0.83 11.69 -12.28
C ILE A 70 0.56 10.22 -11.93
N SER A 71 -0.70 9.77 -12.04
CA SER A 71 -1.05 8.38 -11.76
C SER A 71 -0.38 7.40 -12.73
N VAL A 72 -0.37 7.71 -14.04
CA VAL A 72 0.28 6.86 -15.05
C VAL A 72 1.80 6.89 -14.88
N TYR A 73 2.38 8.08 -14.62
CA TYR A 73 3.82 8.24 -14.39
C TYR A 73 4.29 7.42 -13.19
N ARG A 74 3.58 7.47 -12.05
CA ARG A 74 3.93 6.72 -10.84
C ARG A 74 3.94 5.21 -11.10
N GLU A 75 2.87 4.69 -11.69
CA GLU A 75 2.74 3.26 -11.97
C GLU A 75 3.80 2.76 -12.98
N GLY A 76 4.08 3.56 -14.00
CA GLY A 76 5.15 3.29 -14.97
C GLY A 76 6.53 3.31 -14.32
N PHE A 77 6.79 4.25 -13.41
CA PHE A 77 8.05 4.36 -12.69
C PHE A 77 8.31 3.14 -11.80
N GLU A 78 7.31 2.73 -11.00
CA GLU A 78 7.39 1.52 -10.17
C GLU A 78 7.66 0.27 -11.02
N THR A 79 6.98 0.14 -12.16
CA THR A 79 7.17 -0.97 -13.10
C THR A 79 8.61 -1.00 -13.63
N VAL A 80 9.13 0.14 -14.12
CA VAL A 80 10.50 0.22 -14.67
C VAL A 80 11.55 -0.09 -13.59
N LEU A 81 11.37 0.42 -12.37
CA LEU A 81 12.26 0.10 -11.26
C LEU A 81 12.24 -1.39 -10.90
N PHE A 82 11.06 -2.00 -10.86
CA PHE A 82 10.92 -3.43 -10.60
C PHE A 82 11.61 -4.28 -11.68
N TYR A 83 11.42 -3.94 -12.95
CA TYR A 83 12.12 -4.62 -14.05
C TYR A 83 13.64 -4.43 -13.96
N LYS A 84 14.12 -3.21 -13.67
CA LYS A 84 15.56 -2.98 -13.46
C LYS A 84 16.11 -3.83 -12.32
N ALA A 85 15.42 -3.90 -11.19
CA ALA A 85 15.82 -4.74 -10.06
C ALA A 85 15.85 -6.23 -10.45
N LEU A 86 14.87 -6.68 -11.24
CA LEU A 86 14.80 -8.06 -11.72
C LEU A 86 15.93 -8.40 -12.71
N PHE A 87 16.29 -7.47 -13.60
CA PHE A 87 17.40 -7.64 -14.54
C PHE A 87 18.76 -7.67 -13.85
N LEU A 88 18.92 -6.92 -12.76
CA LEU A 88 20.16 -6.85 -11.98
C LEU A 88 20.28 -7.96 -10.93
N TYR A 89 19.25 -8.79 -10.74
CA TYR A 89 19.24 -9.85 -9.75
C TYR A 89 20.18 -11.01 -10.16
N PRO A 90 21.26 -11.30 -9.39
CA PRO A 90 22.20 -12.36 -9.74
C PRO A 90 21.55 -13.75 -9.67
N GLY A 91 21.76 -14.59 -10.69
CA GLY A 91 21.44 -16.02 -10.62
C GLY A 91 20.12 -16.47 -11.28
N LYS A 92 19.46 -15.64 -12.11
CA LYS A 92 18.29 -16.07 -12.91
C LYS A 92 18.50 -15.79 -14.40
N THR A 93 18.08 -16.72 -15.25
CA THR A 93 18.04 -16.56 -16.71
C THR A 93 17.12 -15.42 -17.09
N THR A 94 17.67 -14.35 -17.66
CA THR A 94 16.94 -13.15 -18.12
C THR A 94 15.90 -13.45 -19.20
N GLY A 95 15.96 -14.64 -19.81
CA GLY A 95 15.03 -15.10 -20.85
C GLY A 95 13.57 -15.21 -20.40
N GLY A 96 13.28 -15.31 -19.09
CA GLY A 96 11.91 -15.38 -18.58
C GLY A 96 11.20 -14.02 -18.43
N ILE A 97 11.95 -12.91 -18.49
CA ILE A 97 11.44 -11.57 -18.19
C ILE A 97 10.53 -11.07 -19.32
N LEU A 98 10.98 -11.20 -20.57
CA LEU A 98 10.23 -10.78 -21.76
C LEU A 98 8.91 -11.55 -21.96
N PRO A 99 8.87 -12.91 -21.89
CA PRO A 99 7.60 -13.63 -22.00
C PRO A 99 6.67 -13.32 -20.82
N GLY A 100 7.20 -13.14 -19.61
CA GLY A 100 6.41 -12.72 -18.44
C GLY A 100 5.74 -11.35 -18.64
N PHE A 101 6.47 -10.37 -19.19
CA PHE A 101 5.92 -9.07 -19.54
C PHE A 101 4.80 -9.18 -20.57
N LEU A 102 5.02 -9.91 -21.67
CA LEU A 102 4.02 -10.10 -22.71
C LEU A 102 2.77 -10.81 -22.19
N THR A 103 2.93 -11.88 -21.40
CA THR A 103 1.80 -12.57 -20.76
C THR A 103 1.04 -11.63 -19.82
N GLY A 104 1.75 -10.82 -19.02
CA GLY A 104 1.13 -9.81 -18.16
C GLY A 104 0.33 -8.77 -18.93
N CYS A 105 0.87 -8.24 -20.03
CA CYS A 105 0.15 -7.29 -20.90
C CYS A 105 -1.12 -7.90 -21.50
N VAL A 106 -1.05 -9.14 -22.00
CA VAL A 106 -2.21 -9.85 -22.55
C VAL A 106 -3.26 -10.08 -21.46
N MET A 107 -2.85 -10.51 -20.27
CA MET A 107 -3.75 -10.72 -19.14
C MET A 107 -4.42 -9.42 -18.70
N LEU A 108 -3.68 -8.32 -18.63
CA LEU A 108 -4.21 -7.00 -18.27
C LEU A 108 -5.21 -6.49 -19.31
N ALA A 109 -4.89 -6.63 -20.61
CA ALA A 109 -5.82 -6.30 -21.70
C ALA A 109 -7.09 -7.15 -21.63
N GLY A 110 -6.97 -8.44 -21.28
CA GLY A 110 -8.10 -9.33 -21.04
C GLY A 110 -8.98 -8.87 -19.88
N ILE A 111 -8.39 -8.50 -18.75
CA ILE A 111 -9.13 -7.95 -17.59
C ILE A 111 -9.82 -6.63 -17.97
N PHE A 112 -9.13 -5.74 -18.67
CA PHE A 112 -9.70 -4.48 -19.15
C PHE A 112 -10.92 -4.72 -20.05
N TYR A 113 -10.79 -5.62 -21.01
CA TYR A 113 -11.90 -6.01 -21.89
C TYR A 113 -13.04 -6.64 -21.10
N LEU A 114 -12.75 -7.52 -20.15
CA LEU A 114 -13.74 -8.18 -19.30
C LEU A 114 -14.57 -7.16 -18.49
N VAL A 115 -13.89 -6.19 -17.87
CA VAL A 115 -14.55 -5.10 -17.12
C VAL A 115 -15.38 -4.21 -18.05
N ASN A 116 -14.87 -3.90 -19.24
CA ASN A 116 -15.57 -3.07 -20.22
C ASN A 116 -16.80 -3.79 -20.82
N TYR A 117 -16.65 -5.06 -21.21
CA TYR A 117 -17.65 -5.86 -21.90
C TYR A 117 -18.78 -6.33 -20.98
N LEU A 118 -18.47 -6.82 -19.78
CA LEU A 118 -19.51 -7.26 -18.85
C LEU A 118 -20.35 -6.09 -18.30
N GLY A 119 -20.01 -4.83 -18.64
CA GLY A 119 -20.67 -3.66 -18.08
C GLY A 119 -20.72 -3.71 -16.55
N MET A 120 -19.79 -4.45 -15.92
CA MET A 120 -19.78 -4.69 -14.49
C MET A 120 -19.60 -3.33 -13.86
N ARG A 121 -20.71 -2.77 -13.37
CA ARG A 121 -20.69 -1.68 -12.41
C ARG A 121 -20.10 -2.27 -11.15
N VAL A 122 -18.77 -2.38 -11.11
CA VAL A 122 -18.04 -2.91 -9.97
C VAL A 122 -18.55 -2.13 -8.77
N PRO A 123 -19.23 -2.79 -7.82
CA PRO A 123 -19.81 -2.08 -6.70
C PRO A 123 -18.66 -1.38 -5.97
N PHE A 124 -18.63 -0.04 -6.01
CA PHE A 124 -17.53 0.78 -5.50
C PHE A 124 -17.11 0.36 -4.08
N LYS A 125 -18.06 -0.13 -3.28
CA LYS A 125 -17.79 -0.67 -1.94
C LYS A 125 -16.76 -1.80 -1.92
N TRP A 126 -16.85 -2.75 -2.85
CA TRP A 126 -15.95 -3.90 -2.92
C TRP A 126 -14.57 -3.52 -3.44
N PHE A 127 -14.50 -2.63 -4.45
CA PHE A 127 -13.22 -2.16 -4.97
C PHE A 127 -12.41 -1.42 -3.90
N PHE A 128 -13.04 -0.46 -3.20
CA PHE A 128 -12.40 0.32 -2.14
C PHE A 128 -12.06 -0.57 -0.92
N GLY A 129 -12.90 -1.54 -0.58
CA GLY A 129 -12.60 -2.53 0.45
C GLY A 129 -11.38 -3.38 0.11
N PHE A 130 -11.36 -4.00 -1.07
CA PHE A 130 -10.25 -4.84 -1.51
C PHE A 130 -8.93 -4.08 -1.57
N THR A 131 -8.93 -2.91 -2.21
CA THR A 131 -7.73 -2.07 -2.33
C THR A 131 -7.24 -1.58 -0.96
N SER A 132 -8.13 -1.28 -0.01
CA SER A 132 -7.73 -0.88 1.34
C SER A 132 -7.03 -2.00 2.10
N VAL A 133 -7.53 -3.24 1.98
CA VAL A 133 -6.91 -4.42 2.59
C VAL A 133 -5.55 -4.69 1.96
N LEU A 134 -5.42 -4.54 0.64
CA LEU A 134 -4.15 -4.68 -0.06
C LEU A 134 -3.12 -3.63 0.40
N LEU A 135 -3.52 -2.36 0.52
CA LEU A 135 -2.62 -1.32 1.03
C LEU A 135 -2.21 -1.55 2.49
N TYR A 136 -3.15 -2.03 3.32
CA TYR A 136 -2.85 -2.41 4.70
C TYR A 136 -1.85 -3.58 4.76
N TYR A 137 -2.05 -4.59 3.92
CA TYR A 137 -1.14 -5.73 3.80
C TYR A 137 0.27 -5.30 3.40
N MET A 138 0.41 -4.36 2.47
CA MET A 138 1.71 -3.79 2.11
C MET A 138 2.35 -3.01 3.27
N ALA A 139 1.56 -2.22 4.01
CA ALA A 139 2.04 -1.54 5.21
C ALA A 139 2.55 -2.52 6.27
N PHE A 140 1.87 -3.67 6.43
CA PHE A 140 2.26 -4.72 7.36
C PHE A 140 3.63 -5.34 7.00
N ILE A 141 3.86 -5.63 5.71
CA ILE A 141 5.16 -6.13 5.23
C ILE A 141 6.25 -5.08 5.44
N PHE A 142 5.97 -3.82 5.07
CA PHE A 142 6.96 -2.73 5.14
C PHE A 142 7.33 -2.40 6.58
N LEU A 143 6.42 -2.55 7.54
CA LEU A 143 6.73 -2.39 8.95
C LEU A 143 7.71 -3.46 9.44
N GLY A 144 7.44 -4.71 9.11
CA GLY A 144 8.31 -5.83 9.49
C GLY A 144 9.71 -5.71 8.89
N ARG A 145 9.80 -5.36 7.59
CA ARG A 145 11.08 -5.09 6.92
C ARG A 145 11.78 -3.84 7.44
N GLY A 146 11.05 -2.74 7.64
CA GLY A 146 11.63 -1.49 8.12
C GLY A 146 12.24 -1.63 9.52
N ILE A 147 11.57 -2.35 10.43
CA ILE A 147 12.13 -2.66 11.76
C ILE A 147 13.39 -3.52 11.63
N HIS A 148 13.39 -4.50 10.72
CA HIS A 148 14.55 -5.37 10.49
C HIS A 148 15.76 -4.58 9.95
N GLU A 149 15.56 -3.70 8.98
CA GLU A 149 16.62 -2.83 8.43
C GLU A 149 17.18 -1.87 9.50
N LEU A 150 16.32 -1.32 10.37
CA LEU A 150 16.76 -0.48 11.49
C LEU A 150 17.54 -1.26 12.57
N GLN A 151 17.27 -2.56 12.73
CA GLN A 151 18.05 -3.45 13.60
C GLN A 151 19.41 -3.79 12.97
N MET A 152 19.47 -3.98 11.65
CA MET A 152 20.71 -4.21 10.91
C MET A 152 21.63 -2.99 10.95
N GLY A 153 21.06 -1.79 10.87
CA GLY A 153 21.77 -0.51 11.03
C GLY A 153 22.22 -0.17 12.47
N GLU A 154 22.20 -1.12 13.40
CA GLU A 154 22.61 -0.98 14.82
C GLU A 154 21.85 0.09 15.64
N GLN A 155 20.69 0.58 15.17
CA GLN A 155 19.93 1.62 15.90
C GLN A 155 19.07 1.04 17.04
N PHE A 156 18.68 -0.24 16.95
CA PHE A 156 17.87 -0.94 17.96
C PHE A 156 18.52 -2.25 18.40
N SER A 157 18.35 -2.63 19.67
CA SER A 157 18.73 -3.97 20.13
C SER A 157 17.92 -5.03 19.41
N MET A 158 18.58 -6.11 18.99
CA MET A 158 17.96 -7.25 18.35
C MET A 158 17.68 -8.33 19.40
N THR A 159 16.44 -8.41 19.89
CA THR A 159 16.04 -9.47 20.83
C THR A 159 15.52 -10.66 20.03
N ALA A 160 16.44 -11.58 19.68
CA ALA A 160 16.08 -12.78 18.92
C ALA A 160 15.09 -13.65 19.71
N ALA A 161 13.96 -13.96 19.08
CA ALA A 161 12.95 -14.86 19.60
C ALA A 161 13.08 -16.20 18.86
N ASN A 162 13.89 -17.11 19.42
CA ASN A 162 14.22 -18.41 18.80
C ASN A 162 13.00 -19.33 18.53
N PHE A 163 11.82 -18.99 19.05
CA PHE A 163 10.57 -19.75 18.86
C PHE A 163 9.69 -19.23 17.71
N LEU A 164 10.03 -18.09 17.09
CA LEU A 164 9.19 -17.46 16.07
C LEU A 164 9.57 -17.89 14.64
N PRO A 165 8.59 -18.17 13.76
CA PRO A 165 8.86 -18.54 12.37
C PRO A 165 9.42 -17.36 11.57
N ASN A 166 10.46 -17.61 10.76
CA ASN A 166 10.96 -16.64 9.79
C ASN A 166 10.14 -16.74 8.50
N ILE A 167 9.41 -15.69 8.15
CA ILE A 167 8.61 -15.61 6.92
C ILE A 167 8.98 -14.30 6.21
N SER A 168 10.07 -14.33 5.44
CA SER A 168 10.68 -13.13 4.84
C SER A 168 9.79 -12.42 3.80
N TRP A 169 8.83 -13.13 3.20
CA TRP A 169 7.85 -12.54 2.27
C TRP A 169 6.74 -11.76 2.98
N LEU A 170 6.46 -12.10 4.24
CA LEU A 170 5.46 -11.44 5.08
C LEU A 170 6.08 -10.35 5.97
N GLY A 171 7.41 -10.17 5.89
CA GLY A 171 8.17 -9.27 6.76
C GLY A 171 8.28 -9.75 8.20
N MET A 172 7.97 -11.02 8.49
CA MET A 172 8.07 -11.58 9.83
C MET A 172 9.49 -12.12 10.04
N TYR A 173 10.26 -11.41 10.85
CA TYR A 173 11.61 -11.82 11.27
C TYR A 173 11.54 -12.32 12.72
N PRO A 174 12.41 -13.25 13.14
CA PRO A 174 12.38 -13.85 14.48
C PRO A 174 12.90 -12.88 15.56
N THR A 175 12.28 -11.71 15.67
CA THR A 175 12.61 -10.64 16.62
C THR A 175 11.33 -10.16 17.30
N TRP A 176 11.39 -9.89 18.61
CA TRP A 176 10.21 -9.42 19.35
C TRP A 176 9.69 -8.08 18.84
N GLU A 177 10.60 -7.22 18.39
CA GLU A 177 10.29 -5.86 17.93
C GLU A 177 9.42 -5.88 16.66
N THR A 178 9.69 -6.78 15.71
CA THR A 178 8.89 -6.90 14.48
C THR A 178 7.49 -7.43 14.78
N PHE A 179 7.38 -8.45 15.63
CA PHE A 179 6.09 -9.02 16.04
C PHE A 179 5.24 -8.04 16.85
N ILE A 180 5.84 -7.31 17.79
CA ILE A 180 5.13 -6.28 18.57
C ILE A 180 4.68 -5.15 17.65
N GLY A 181 5.54 -4.67 16.74
CA GLY A 181 5.18 -3.64 15.77
C GLY A 181 4.00 -4.06 14.89
N GLN A 182 4.07 -5.27 14.33
CA GLN A 182 3.00 -5.86 13.52
C GLN A 182 1.70 -6.08 14.31
N ALA A 183 1.78 -6.48 15.58
CA ALA A 183 0.62 -6.62 16.45
C ALA A 183 -0.06 -5.26 16.74
N ILE A 184 0.73 -4.21 16.98
CA ILE A 184 0.22 -2.84 17.16
C ILE A 184 -0.49 -2.35 15.90
N LEU A 185 0.12 -2.55 14.73
CA LEU A 185 -0.48 -2.16 13.45
C LEU A 185 -1.80 -2.92 13.19
N PHE A 186 -1.83 -4.20 13.53
CA PHE A 186 -3.04 -5.02 13.44
C PHE A 186 -4.14 -4.54 14.38
N ALA A 187 -3.82 -4.25 15.63
CA ALA A 187 -4.76 -3.67 16.57
C ALA A 187 -5.31 -2.31 16.07
N ALA A 188 -4.44 -1.46 15.51
CA ALA A 188 -4.83 -0.17 14.94
C ALA A 188 -5.77 -0.34 13.74
N PHE A 189 -5.55 -1.34 12.89
CA PHE A 189 -6.42 -1.64 11.75
C PHE A 189 -7.78 -2.16 12.18
N ILE A 190 -7.85 -3.08 13.14
CA ILE A 190 -9.12 -3.56 13.71
C ILE A 190 -9.88 -2.39 14.35
N PHE A 191 -9.19 -1.55 15.12
CA PHE A 191 -9.80 -0.35 15.71
C PHE A 191 -10.36 0.60 14.62
N ALA A 192 -9.59 0.84 13.56
CA ALA A 192 -10.00 1.65 12.42
C ALA A 192 -11.25 1.08 11.71
N LEU A 193 -11.33 -0.24 11.52
CA LEU A 193 -12.50 -0.92 10.97
C LEU A 193 -13.71 -0.76 11.90
N VAL A 194 -13.55 -1.04 13.19
CA VAL A 194 -14.62 -0.93 14.21
C VAL A 194 -15.13 0.50 14.29
N TYR A 195 -14.25 1.49 14.34
CA TYR A 195 -14.62 2.91 14.38
C TYR A 195 -15.43 3.32 13.14
N THR A 196 -14.98 2.87 11.96
CA THR A 196 -15.63 3.20 10.70
C THR A 196 -17.01 2.54 10.56
N PHE A 197 -17.13 1.24 10.85
CA PHE A 197 -18.37 0.51 10.63
C PHE A 197 -19.38 0.63 11.79
N ILE A 198 -18.95 0.77 13.04
CA ILE A 198 -19.85 0.79 14.21
C ILE A 198 -20.16 2.21 14.67
N ILE A 199 -19.14 3.06 14.84
CA ILE A 199 -19.30 4.36 15.50
C ILE A 199 -19.80 5.42 14.51
N LYS A 200 -19.24 5.47 13.29
CA LYS A 200 -19.66 6.40 12.26
C LYS A 200 -21.10 6.12 11.78
N ALA A 201 -21.47 4.83 11.66
CA ALA A 201 -22.82 4.41 11.34
C ALA A 201 -23.84 4.85 12.41
N LYS A 202 -23.52 4.66 13.70
CA LYS A 202 -24.40 5.11 14.80
C LYS A 202 -24.53 6.64 14.90
N LYS A 203 -23.47 7.40 14.63
CA LYS A 203 -23.51 8.87 14.64
C LYS A 203 -24.41 9.45 13.53
N GLU A 204 -24.41 8.84 12.35
CA GLU A 204 -25.30 9.24 11.24
C GLU A 204 -26.78 8.97 11.56
N VAL A 205 -27.10 7.85 12.22
CA VAL A 205 -28.47 7.51 12.66
C VAL A 205 -28.96 8.48 13.74
N LYS A 206 -28.15 8.73 14.78
CA LYS A 206 -28.54 9.61 15.90
C LYS A 206 -28.72 11.08 15.50
N LYS A 207 -27.97 11.55 14.49
CA LYS A 207 -28.14 12.90 13.92
C LYS A 207 -29.37 12.99 13.01
N GLY A 208 -29.85 11.88 12.45
CA GLY A 208 -31.12 11.82 11.72
C GLY A 208 -32.33 11.94 12.64
N GLU A 209 -32.25 11.38 13.85
CA GLU A 209 -33.34 11.41 14.84
C GLU A 209 -33.45 12.75 15.59
N SER A 210 -32.37 13.53 15.71
CA SER A 210 -32.38 14.82 16.43
C SER A 210 -32.80 16.02 15.56
N ASN A 211 -33.13 15.81 14.28
CA ASN A 211 -33.55 16.86 13.34
C ASN A 211 -35.05 16.74 12.97
N TRP A 212 -35.81 15.98 13.76
CA TRP A 212 -37.27 15.94 13.79
C TRP A 212 -37.73 16.39 15.18
#